data_AF-A0A0L0UL43-F1
#
_entry.id   AF-A0A0L0UL43-F1
#
_cell.length_a   1.000
_cell.length_b   1.000
_cell.length_c   1.000
_cell.angle_alpha   90.00
_cell.angle_beta   90.00
_cell.angle_gamma   90.00
#
_symmetry.space_group_name_H-M   'P 1'
#
loop_
_entity.id
_entity.type
_entity.pdbx_description
1 polymer ?
#
loop_
_entity_poly.entity_id
_entity_poly.type
_entity_poly.pdbx_seq_one_letter_code
_entity_poly.pdbx_strand_id
1 'polypeptide(L)'
;MGPKETFITFSGRAQTLQTLINFDIATSSTSTTPTNPPSTQLSDFDLAEFVALGVTEELRAEIGKFAVLDADPFVYSAFEKRVAVFDEYTIRSSAQRPTRGTSSSHSPSNSPPDPAAWRVHAYLDSQGQCHHCKTTCGSAAGACTQPLNKKMG
;
A
#
# COMPACT_ATOMS: atom_id res chain seq x y z
N MET A 1 -3.62 -18.77 -1.17
CA MET A 1 -2.26 -18.23 -1.25
C MET A 1 -1.39 -19.10 -0.38
N GLY A 2 -0.28 -19.61 -0.90
CA GLY A 2 0.60 -20.48 -0.12
C GLY A 2 1.31 -19.72 1.01
N PRO A 3 1.77 -20.38 2.10
CA PRO A 3 2.39 -19.70 3.25
C PRO A 3 3.67 -18.91 2.95
N LYS A 4 4.34 -19.19 1.83
CA LYS A 4 5.58 -18.51 1.39
C LYS A 4 5.39 -17.75 0.08
N GLU A 5 4.16 -17.65 -0.37
CA GLU A 5 3.84 -17.07 -1.65
C GLU A 5 3.47 -15.60 -1.48
N THR A 6 4.04 -14.72 -2.30
CA THR A 6 3.64 -13.31 -2.33
C THR A 6 2.30 -13.13 -3.04
N PHE A 7 1.56 -12.11 -2.64
CA PHE A 7 0.27 -11.78 -3.25
C PHE A 7 0.37 -11.58 -4.77
N ILE A 8 1.40 -10.89 -5.27
CA ILE A 8 1.60 -10.66 -6.71
C ILE A 8 1.74 -11.99 -7.48
N THR A 9 2.47 -12.95 -6.94
CA THR A 9 2.63 -14.27 -7.58
C THR A 9 1.29 -15.01 -7.63
N PHE A 10 0.52 -14.92 -6.54
CA PHE A 10 -0.80 -15.53 -6.43
C PHE A 10 -1.81 -14.91 -7.41
N SER A 11 -1.87 -13.58 -7.43
CA SER A 11 -2.70 -12.77 -8.34
C SER A 11 -2.38 -13.06 -9.81
N GLY A 12 -1.09 -13.12 -10.18
CA GLY A 12 -0.69 -13.44 -11.55
C GLY A 12 -1.14 -14.82 -12.02
N ARG A 13 -1.15 -15.83 -11.13
CA ARG A 13 -1.74 -17.14 -11.46
C ARG A 13 -3.25 -17.07 -11.63
N ALA A 14 -3.94 -16.27 -10.82
CA ALA A 14 -5.38 -16.08 -10.95
C ALA A 14 -5.75 -15.42 -12.29
N GLN A 15 -5.04 -14.38 -12.72
CA GLN A 15 -5.22 -13.76 -14.04
C GLN A 15 -4.92 -14.73 -15.20
N THR A 16 -3.91 -15.59 -15.03
CA THR A 16 -3.63 -16.66 -16.01
C THR A 16 -4.82 -17.62 -16.12
N LEU A 17 -5.40 -18.05 -15.00
CA LEU A 17 -6.59 -18.89 -14.98
C LEU A 17 -7.81 -18.19 -15.59
N GLN A 18 -8.03 -16.91 -15.30
CA GLN A 18 -9.10 -16.12 -15.92
C GLN A 18 -8.96 -16.12 -17.44
N THR A 19 -7.74 -15.93 -17.96
CA THR A 19 -7.47 -15.96 -19.41
C THR A 19 -7.79 -17.32 -20.02
N LEU A 20 -7.41 -18.42 -19.35
CA LEU A 20 -7.69 -19.78 -19.82
C LEU A 20 -9.20 -20.08 -19.82
N ILE A 21 -9.90 -19.76 -18.73
CA ILE A 21 -11.36 -19.93 -18.60
C ILE A 21 -12.08 -19.14 -19.69
N ASN A 22 -11.67 -17.89 -19.90
CA ASN A 22 -12.28 -17.01 -20.89
C ASN A 22 -12.01 -17.50 -22.32
N PHE A 23 -10.85 -18.10 -22.58
CA PHE A 23 -10.54 -18.74 -23.86
C PHE A 23 -11.41 -19.99 -24.10
N ASP A 24 -11.57 -20.86 -23.11
CA ASP A 24 -12.42 -22.05 -23.21
C ASP A 24 -13.90 -21.69 -23.42
N ILE A 25 -14.38 -20.64 -22.76
CA ILE A 25 -15.73 -20.10 -22.97
C ILE A 25 -15.87 -19.59 -24.41
N ALA A 26 -14.90 -18.81 -24.90
CA ALA A 26 -14.93 -18.28 -26.26
C ALA A 26 -14.94 -19.39 -27.32
N THR A 27 -14.12 -20.43 -27.14
CA THR A 27 -14.09 -21.58 -28.06
C THR A 27 -15.36 -22.43 -27.99
N SER A 28 -15.91 -22.65 -26.79
CA SER A 28 -17.16 -23.41 -26.61
C SER A 28 -18.37 -22.70 -27.22
N SER A 29 -18.39 -21.36 -27.18
CA SER A 29 -19.43 -20.52 -27.78
C SER A 29 -19.47 -20.60 -29.30
N THR A 30 -18.38 -21.04 -29.95
CA THR A 30 -18.33 -21.26 -31.41
C THR A 30 -18.78 -22.65 -31.84
N SER A 31 -19.09 -23.55 -30.90
CA SER A 31 -19.63 -24.89 -31.19
C SER A 31 -21.17 -24.86 -31.29
N THR A 32 -21.67 -25.21 -32.47
CA THR A 32 -23.05 -25.00 -32.93
C THR A 32 -24.10 -25.94 -32.32
N THR A 33 -24.19 -26.05 -30.99
CA THR A 33 -25.24 -26.84 -30.32
C THR A 33 -25.96 -26.03 -29.22
N PRO A 34 -27.27 -25.73 -29.35
CA PRO A 34 -27.96 -24.70 -28.57
C PRO A 34 -28.55 -25.22 -27.25
N THR A 35 -27.81 -26.02 -26.47
CA THR A 35 -28.38 -26.69 -25.29
C THR A 35 -27.90 -26.14 -23.93
N ASN A 36 -26.89 -25.27 -23.88
CA ASN A 36 -26.43 -24.66 -22.63
C ASN A 36 -26.63 -23.14 -22.61
N PRO A 37 -26.97 -22.54 -21.46
CA PRO A 37 -27.00 -21.08 -21.32
C PRO A 37 -25.62 -20.49 -21.64
N PRO A 38 -25.54 -19.23 -22.13
CA PRO A 38 -24.26 -18.61 -22.44
C PRO A 38 -23.43 -18.53 -21.15
N SER A 39 -22.33 -19.25 -21.10
CA SER A 39 -21.33 -19.10 -20.04
C SER A 39 -20.78 -17.68 -20.14
N THR A 40 -21.11 -16.83 -19.18
CA THR A 40 -20.59 -15.45 -19.15
C THR A 40 -19.09 -15.51 -18.86
N GLN A 41 -18.31 -14.74 -19.62
CA GLN A 41 -16.88 -14.56 -19.39
C GLN A 41 -16.61 -14.21 -17.92
N LEU A 42 -15.56 -14.77 -17.33
CA LEU A 42 -15.15 -14.45 -15.97
C LEU A 42 -14.64 -12.99 -15.92
N SER A 43 -15.39 -12.13 -15.26
CA SER A 43 -15.08 -10.71 -15.15
C SER A 43 -13.90 -10.44 -14.21
N ASP A 44 -13.29 -9.27 -14.35
CA ASP A 44 -12.23 -8.81 -13.45
C ASP A 44 -12.72 -8.67 -12.00
N PHE A 45 -13.98 -8.29 -11.81
CA PHE A 45 -14.56 -8.18 -10.48
C PHE A 45 -14.73 -9.57 -9.84
N ASP A 46 -15.30 -10.52 -10.56
CA ASP A 46 -15.46 -11.90 -10.07
C ASP A 46 -14.09 -12.53 -9.76
N LEU A 47 -13.10 -12.29 -10.63
CA LEU A 47 -11.72 -12.70 -10.37
C LEU A 47 -11.19 -12.11 -9.06
N ALA A 48 -11.42 -10.82 -8.81
CA ALA A 48 -10.95 -10.16 -7.59
C ALA A 48 -11.66 -10.69 -6.34
N GLU A 49 -12.94 -11.04 -6.42
CA GLU A 49 -13.67 -11.69 -5.34
C GLU A 49 -13.06 -13.07 -5.02
N PHE A 50 -12.80 -13.89 -6.04
CA PHE A 50 -12.12 -15.19 -5.86
C PHE A 50 -10.71 -15.04 -5.30
N VAL A 51 -9.97 -14.03 -5.74
CA VAL A 51 -8.65 -13.72 -5.18
C VAL A 51 -8.76 -13.31 -3.71
N ALA A 52 -9.72 -12.47 -3.33
CA ALA A 52 -9.93 -12.04 -1.95
C ALA A 52 -10.34 -13.21 -1.02
N LEU A 53 -11.06 -14.21 -1.53
CA LEU A 53 -11.35 -15.44 -0.80
C LEU A 53 -10.12 -16.37 -0.69
N GLY A 54 -9.18 -16.25 -1.62
CA GLY A 54 -8.01 -17.11 -1.70
C GLY A 54 -6.76 -16.59 -0.99
N VAL A 55 -6.74 -15.36 -0.45
CA VAL A 55 -5.60 -14.83 0.32
C VAL A 55 -5.61 -15.31 1.79
N THR A 56 -4.60 -14.92 2.57
CA THR A 56 -4.59 -15.19 4.02
C THR A 56 -5.67 -14.38 4.74
N GLU A 57 -6.11 -14.84 5.91
CA GLU A 57 -7.15 -14.17 6.69
C GLU A 57 -6.76 -12.74 7.09
N GLU A 58 -5.48 -12.51 7.44
CA GLU A 58 -4.99 -11.17 7.78
C GLU A 58 -5.10 -10.21 6.58
N LEU A 59 -4.72 -10.67 5.39
CA LEU A 59 -4.78 -9.88 4.17
C LEU A 59 -6.24 -9.64 3.74
N ARG A 60 -7.10 -10.65 3.88
CA ARG A 60 -8.54 -10.55 3.63
C ARG A 60 -9.21 -9.54 4.56
N ALA A 61 -8.82 -9.48 5.83
CA ALA A 61 -9.32 -8.50 6.78
C ALA A 61 -8.97 -7.07 6.37
N GLU A 62 -7.74 -6.81 5.88
CA GLU A 62 -7.35 -5.50 5.36
C GLU A 62 -8.10 -5.13 4.08
N ILE A 63 -8.33 -6.08 3.16
CA ILE A 63 -9.15 -5.88 1.96
C ILE A 63 -10.56 -5.39 2.33
N GLY A 64 -11.21 -6.07 3.28
CA GLY A 64 -12.55 -5.70 3.75
C GLY A 64 -12.57 -4.37 4.51
N LYS A 65 -11.61 -4.15 5.41
CA LYS A 65 -11.47 -2.93 6.21
C LYS A 65 -11.30 -1.68 5.35
N PHE A 66 -10.59 -1.78 4.25
CA PHE A 66 -10.38 -0.67 3.31
C PHE A 66 -11.34 -0.68 2.12
N ALA A 67 -12.38 -1.53 2.14
CA ALA A 67 -13.41 -1.61 1.11
C ALA A 67 -12.82 -1.66 -0.31
N VAL A 68 -11.74 -2.43 -0.51
CA VAL A 68 -10.95 -2.37 -1.76
C VAL A 68 -11.76 -2.84 -2.97
N LEU A 69 -12.67 -3.80 -2.76
CA LEU A 69 -13.59 -4.31 -3.78
C LEU A 69 -14.72 -3.34 -4.12
N ASP A 70 -15.09 -2.43 -3.22
CA ASP A 70 -16.22 -1.50 -3.40
C ASP A 70 -15.83 -0.24 -4.21
N ALA A 71 -14.68 -0.27 -4.88
CA ALA A 71 -14.22 0.84 -5.71
C ALA A 71 -15.10 0.98 -6.96
N ASP A 72 -15.57 2.20 -7.22
CA ASP A 72 -16.38 2.53 -8.40
C ASP A 72 -15.70 3.66 -9.23
N PRO A 73 -15.30 3.40 -10.49
CA PRO A 73 -15.37 2.11 -11.17
C PRO A 73 -14.33 1.11 -10.61
N PHE A 74 -14.67 -0.17 -10.64
CA PHE A 74 -13.74 -1.22 -10.24
C PHE A 74 -12.66 -1.42 -11.30
N VAL A 75 -11.39 -1.47 -10.88
CA VAL A 75 -10.24 -1.73 -11.74
C VAL A 75 -9.32 -2.73 -11.07
N TYR A 76 -9.13 -3.90 -11.69
CA TYR A 76 -8.34 -4.99 -11.12
C TYR A 76 -6.90 -4.56 -10.77
N SER A 77 -6.23 -3.83 -11.65
CA SER A 77 -4.86 -3.36 -11.39
C SER A 77 -4.76 -2.42 -10.17
N ALA A 78 -5.82 -1.68 -9.85
CA ALA A 78 -5.86 -0.83 -8.66
C ALA A 78 -6.14 -1.65 -7.39
N PHE A 79 -6.99 -2.67 -7.49
CA PHE A 79 -7.17 -3.68 -6.44
C PHE A 79 -5.82 -4.39 -6.17
N GLU A 80 -5.19 -4.95 -7.19
CA GLU A 80 -3.95 -5.71 -7.08
C GLU A 80 -2.83 -4.88 -6.43
N LYS A 81 -2.64 -3.63 -6.86
CA LYS A 81 -1.65 -2.72 -6.26
C LYS A 81 -1.92 -2.47 -4.77
N ARG A 82 -3.18 -2.24 -4.37
CA ARG A 82 -3.52 -1.98 -2.97
C ARG A 82 -3.30 -3.22 -2.10
N VAL A 83 -3.72 -4.38 -2.57
CA VAL A 83 -3.55 -5.63 -1.84
C VAL A 83 -2.08 -6.03 -1.74
N ALA A 84 -1.26 -5.77 -2.77
CA ALA A 84 0.19 -5.97 -2.70
C ALA A 84 0.84 -5.12 -1.60
N VAL A 85 0.43 -3.86 -1.44
CA VAL A 85 0.90 -2.99 -0.34
C VAL A 85 0.53 -3.57 1.03
N PHE A 86 -0.69 -4.11 1.16
CA PHE A 86 -1.10 -4.75 2.41
C PHE A 86 -0.30 -6.02 2.68
N ASP A 87 -0.06 -6.86 1.68
CA ASP A 87 0.75 -8.08 1.81
C ASP A 87 2.16 -7.76 2.33
N GLU A 88 2.82 -6.75 1.74
CA GLU A 88 4.13 -6.28 2.19
C GLU A 88 4.11 -5.81 3.66
N TYR A 89 3.06 -5.09 4.08
CA TYR A 89 2.93 -4.60 5.45
C TYR A 89 2.61 -5.71 6.45
N THR A 90 1.79 -6.69 6.05
CA THR A 90 1.38 -7.82 6.89
C THR A 90 2.59 -8.74 7.15
N ILE A 91 3.41 -9.00 6.12
CA ILE A 91 4.66 -9.74 6.24
C ILE A 91 5.61 -9.03 7.21
N ARG A 92 5.79 -7.71 7.09
CA ARG A 92 6.67 -6.92 7.97
C ARG A 92 6.16 -6.83 9.41
N SER A 93 4.84 -6.68 9.61
CA SER A 93 4.24 -6.64 10.95
C SER A 93 4.35 -7.98 11.68
N SER A 94 4.34 -9.11 10.95
CA SER A 94 4.55 -10.44 11.56
C SER A 94 5.99 -10.65 12.05
N ALA A 95 6.98 -10.10 11.33
CA ALA A 95 8.39 -10.14 11.71
C ALA A 95 8.75 -9.19 12.87
N GLN A 96 7.90 -8.20 13.15
CA GLN A 96 8.08 -7.19 14.19
C GLN A 96 7.13 -7.37 15.37
N ARG A 97 6.86 -8.61 15.82
CA ARG A 97 6.19 -8.83 17.11
C ARG A 97 7.22 -9.05 18.23
N PRO A 98 7.88 -8.01 18.78
CA PRO A 98 8.52 -8.16 20.07
C PRO A 98 7.42 -8.31 21.11
N THR A 99 7.57 -9.32 21.95
CA THR A 99 6.89 -9.45 23.24
C THR A 99 6.88 -8.09 23.92
N ARG A 100 5.70 -7.63 24.34
CA ARG A 100 5.49 -6.32 24.98
C ARG A 100 6.21 -6.30 26.34
N GLY A 101 7.52 -6.05 26.32
CA GLY A 101 8.27 -5.40 27.37
C GLY A 101 8.18 -3.90 27.17
N THR A 102 7.93 -3.17 28.24
CA THR A 102 7.75 -1.72 28.30
C THR A 102 8.95 -0.93 27.77
N SER A 103 8.63 0.20 27.11
CA SER A 103 9.41 1.44 26.92
C SER A 103 10.60 1.49 25.92
N SER A 104 10.41 2.23 24.82
CA SER A 104 11.14 3.49 24.50
C SER A 104 11.46 3.69 23.01
N SER A 105 11.19 4.93 22.57
CA SER A 105 11.69 5.72 21.42
C SER A 105 11.96 5.04 20.08
N HIS A 106 11.22 5.51 19.08
CA HIS A 106 11.41 5.24 17.66
C HIS A 106 12.83 5.56 17.19
N SER A 107 13.46 4.60 16.53
CA SER A 107 14.57 4.83 15.60
C SER A 107 14.20 4.23 14.24
N PRO A 108 14.06 5.03 13.17
CA PRO A 108 13.96 4.50 11.82
C PRO A 108 15.34 4.07 11.30
N SER A 109 15.30 2.99 10.51
CA SER A 109 16.41 2.23 9.95
C SER A 109 17.20 2.98 8.86
N ASN A 110 18.47 2.56 8.73
CA ASN A 110 19.53 3.07 7.84
C ASN A 110 19.34 2.70 6.35
N SER A 111 18.35 3.27 5.66
CA SER A 111 18.40 3.39 4.19
C SER A 111 18.96 4.76 3.81
N PRO A 112 19.78 4.89 2.74
CA PRO A 112 20.21 6.20 2.28
C PRO A 112 18.95 7.01 1.99
N PRO A 113 18.76 8.16 2.64
CA PRO A 113 17.54 8.93 2.48
C PRO A 113 17.42 9.35 1.01
N ASP A 114 16.22 9.21 0.45
CA ASP A 114 15.91 9.74 -0.88
C ASP A 114 16.43 11.19 -0.96
N PRO A 115 17.28 11.52 -1.96
CA PRO A 115 17.82 12.84 -2.12
C PRO A 115 16.76 13.94 -2.09
N ALA A 116 15.56 13.66 -2.61
CA ALA A 116 14.43 14.58 -2.57
C ALA A 116 13.80 14.64 -1.17
N ALA A 117 13.57 13.50 -0.53
CA ALA A 117 13.06 13.44 0.84
C ALA A 117 13.92 14.26 1.83
N TRP A 118 15.26 14.10 1.85
CA TRP A 118 16.08 14.90 2.78
C TRP A 118 16.08 16.38 2.44
N ARG A 119 16.02 16.76 1.15
CA ARG A 119 15.93 18.17 0.73
C ARG A 119 14.62 18.81 1.17
N VAL A 120 13.50 18.07 1.11
CA VAL A 120 12.19 18.54 1.59
C VAL A 120 12.22 18.72 3.10
N HIS A 121 12.76 17.76 3.85
CA HIS A 121 12.89 17.90 5.30
C HIS A 121 13.83 19.06 5.69
N ALA A 122 14.99 19.19 5.04
CA ALA A 122 15.93 20.29 5.27
C ALA A 122 15.34 21.67 4.94
N TYR A 123 14.52 21.78 3.89
CA TYR A 123 13.80 23.01 3.57
C TYR A 123 12.76 23.35 4.65
N LEU A 124 11.98 22.38 5.12
CA LEU A 124 10.98 22.59 6.17
C LEU A 124 11.63 22.99 7.50
N ASP A 125 12.76 22.38 7.85
CA ASP A 125 13.57 22.76 9.02
C ASP A 125 14.16 24.17 8.86
N SER A 126 14.53 24.58 7.63
CA SER A 126 14.98 25.95 7.34
C SER A 126 13.88 27.01 7.46
N GLN A 127 12.61 26.61 7.31
CA GLN A 127 11.46 27.46 7.60
C GLN A 127 11.16 27.55 9.12
N GLY A 128 11.75 26.67 9.94
CA GLY A 128 11.67 26.65 11.40
C GLY A 128 12.47 27.77 12.08
N GLN A 129 12.18 29.02 11.73
CA GLN A 129 12.83 30.18 12.34
C GLN A 129 12.71 30.16 13.87
N CYS A 130 13.81 30.54 14.52
CA CYS A 130 13.94 30.63 15.96
C CYS A 130 12.91 31.59 16.54
N HIS A 131 12.08 31.10 17.46
CA HIS A 131 10.97 31.89 17.99
C HIS A 131 11.42 33.17 18.71
N HIS A 132 12.64 33.16 19.27
CA HIS A 132 13.21 34.29 19.99
C HIS A 132 13.75 35.37 19.04
N CYS A 133 14.75 35.09 18.21
CA CYS A 133 15.35 36.14 17.37
C CYS A 133 14.71 36.33 15.99
N LYS A 134 13.70 35.51 15.64
CA LYS A 134 12.95 35.53 14.37
C LYS A 134 13.82 35.31 13.13
N THR A 135 14.90 34.56 13.29
CA THR A 135 15.81 34.11 12.22
C THR A 135 16.19 32.65 12.46
N THR A 136 16.83 31.97 11.51
CA THR A 136 17.36 30.62 11.73
C THR A 136 18.63 30.69 12.59
N CYS A 137 18.45 30.60 13.91
CA CYS A 137 19.48 30.86 14.93
C CYS A 137 20.18 29.59 15.44
N GLY A 138 19.66 28.40 15.10
CA GLY A 138 20.20 27.10 15.51
C GLY A 138 20.21 26.81 17.01
N SER A 139 19.58 27.65 17.84
CA SER A 139 19.54 27.46 19.29
C SER A 139 18.44 26.46 19.68
N ALA A 140 18.70 25.61 20.68
CA ALA A 140 17.67 24.78 21.29
C ALA A 140 16.53 25.65 21.87
N ALA A 141 15.33 25.09 21.99
CA ALA A 141 14.15 25.81 22.48
C ALA A 141 14.44 26.47 23.85
N GLY A 142 14.38 27.80 23.90
CA GLY A 142 14.63 28.60 25.11
C GLY A 142 16.10 28.98 25.39
N ALA A 143 17.06 28.49 24.60
CA ALA A 143 18.50 28.78 24.77
C ALA A 143 19.03 29.87 23.82
N CYS A 144 18.16 30.50 23.02
CA CYS A 144 18.59 31.54 22.09
C CYS A 144 18.96 32.82 22.84
N THR A 145 20.22 33.22 22.77
CA THR A 145 20.75 34.48 23.34
C THR A 145 20.98 35.57 22.28
N GLN A 146 20.65 35.28 21.02
CA GLN A 146 20.83 36.22 19.92
C GLN A 146 19.79 37.34 19.99
N PRO A 147 20.18 38.58 19.68
CA PRO A 147 19.26 39.71 19.71
C PRO A 147 18.13 39.53 18.69
N LEU A 148 16.93 39.92 19.10
CA LEU A 148 15.77 40.01 18.24
C LEU A 148 16.09 40.84 17.00
N ASN A 149 15.85 40.27 15.82
CA ASN A 149 15.98 40.99 14.58
C ASN A 149 14.90 42.06 14.51
N LYS A 150 15.24 43.29 14.90
CA LYS A 150 14.37 44.47 14.79
C LYS A 150 14.36 45.00 13.37
N LYS A 151 13.96 44.18 12.41
CA LYS A 151 13.33 44.68 11.19
C LYS A 151 11.83 44.63 11.43
N MET A 152 11.38 45.59 12.25
CA MET A 152 9.97 45.90 12.39
C MET A 152 9.60 46.73 11.17
N GLY A 153 8.92 46.09 10.23
CA GLY A 153 8.20 46.68 9.12
C GLY A 153 6.90 45.92 8.99
#